data_AF-A0A934F1H8-F1
#
_entry.id   AF-A0A934F1H8-F1
#
_cell.length_a   1.000
_cell.length_b   1.000
_cell.length_c   1.000
_cell.angle_alpha   90.00
_cell.angle_beta   90.00
_cell.angle_gamma   90.00
#
_symmetry.space_group_name_H-M   'P 1'
#
loop_
_entity.id
_entity.type
_entity.pdbx_description
1 polymer ?
#
loop_
_entity_poly.entity_id
_entity_poly.type
_entity_poly.pdbx_seq_one_letter_code
_entity_poly.pdbx_strand_id
1 'polypeptide(L)'
;MATSFDPYSDPTLTIDFPGLASTDHAITSPVDAKYNCIAWAAGDDSRWWEPDPMGICYWPPSAARQYTLDAYQQAFESRGYRKPDDEASEQGLDKVAIYAKGTEPKHACRQIDTSMWTSKLGRGVDMRHELHALAGDIYGTVARLLIRESS
;
A
#
# COMPACT_ATOMS: atom_id res chain seq x y z
N MET A 1 -22.22 13.18 -25.55
CA MET A 1 -21.39 13.05 -24.34
C MET A 1 -20.29 12.07 -24.70
N ALA A 2 -19.07 12.54 -24.93
CA ALA A 2 -17.97 11.65 -25.29
C ALA A 2 -17.60 10.84 -24.04
N THR A 3 -17.77 9.52 -24.11
CA THR A 3 -17.13 8.61 -23.18
C THR A 3 -15.63 8.78 -23.36
N SER A 4 -14.96 9.43 -22.42
CA SER A 4 -13.50 9.45 -22.41
C SER A 4 -13.04 8.00 -22.34
N PHE A 5 -12.32 7.56 -23.37
CA PHE A 5 -11.54 6.34 -23.29
C PHE A 5 -10.53 6.57 -22.15
N ASP A 6 -10.80 5.98 -20.99
CA ASP A 6 -9.80 5.89 -19.93
C ASP A 6 -8.87 4.74 -20.36
N PRO A 7 -7.65 5.02 -20.83
CA PRO A 7 -6.73 3.97 -21.27
C PRO A 7 -6.32 3.04 -20.10
N TYR A 8 -6.77 3.33 -18.90
CA TYR A 8 -6.52 2.57 -17.69
C TYR A 8 -7.76 1.85 -17.14
N SER A 9 -8.93 1.91 -17.80
CA SER A 9 -10.10 1.14 -17.35
C SER A 9 -9.85 -0.36 -17.55
N ASP A 10 -9.43 -1.06 -16.51
CA ASP A 10 -9.38 -2.51 -16.47
C ASP A 10 -10.75 -3.05 -16.01
N PRO A 11 -11.55 -3.68 -16.89
CA PRO A 11 -12.88 -4.14 -16.55
C PRO A 11 -12.90 -5.25 -15.49
N THR A 12 -11.76 -5.89 -15.19
CA THR A 12 -11.69 -6.91 -14.13
C THR A 12 -11.34 -6.31 -12.78
N LEU A 13 -10.93 -5.05 -12.70
CA LEU A 13 -10.46 -4.45 -11.46
C LEU A 13 -11.53 -4.45 -10.35
N THR A 14 -12.79 -4.20 -10.71
CA THR A 14 -13.93 -4.26 -9.77
C THR A 14 -14.41 -5.68 -9.47
N ILE A 15 -13.99 -6.67 -10.27
CA ILE A 15 -14.22 -8.09 -9.96
C ILE A 15 -13.22 -8.52 -8.88
N ASP A 16 -11.96 -8.15 -9.05
CA ASP A 16 -10.87 -8.45 -8.13
C ASP A 16 -10.98 -7.65 -6.82
N PHE A 17 -11.46 -6.40 -6.90
CA PHE A 17 -11.67 -5.50 -5.78
C PHE A 17 -13.07 -4.86 -5.82
N PRO A 18 -14.11 -5.56 -5.32
CA PRO A 18 -15.49 -5.09 -5.35
C PRO A 18 -15.72 -3.72 -4.69
N GLY A 19 -14.89 -3.36 -3.70
CA GLY A 19 -14.97 -2.06 -3.03
C GLY A 19 -14.77 -0.86 -3.95
N LEU A 20 -14.03 -1.04 -5.06
CA LEU A 20 -13.83 0.01 -6.06
C LEU A 20 -15.12 0.35 -6.83
N ALA A 21 -16.10 -0.56 -6.89
CA ALA A 21 -17.36 -0.30 -7.60
C ALA A 21 -18.23 0.78 -6.92
N SER A 22 -18.01 1.04 -5.63
CA SER A 22 -18.81 1.97 -4.83
C SER A 22 -17.99 3.10 -4.20
N THR A 23 -16.71 3.25 -4.55
CA THR A 23 -15.79 4.23 -3.95
C THR A 23 -14.99 4.98 -5.01
N ASP A 24 -14.55 6.19 -4.70
CA ASP A 24 -13.70 6.96 -5.63
C ASP A 24 -12.33 6.30 -5.77
N HIS A 25 -11.89 6.18 -7.01
CA HIS A 25 -10.58 5.64 -7.35
C HIS A 25 -10.15 6.16 -8.72
N ALA A 26 -8.84 6.17 -8.95
CA ALA A 26 -8.28 6.44 -10.27
C ALA A 26 -6.91 5.81 -10.40
N ILE A 27 -6.57 5.35 -11.59
CA ILE A 27 -5.20 4.99 -11.92
C ILE A 27 -4.40 6.28 -12.15
N THR A 28 -3.21 6.32 -11.58
CA THR A 28 -2.39 7.54 -11.48
C THR A 28 -1.05 7.42 -12.19
N SER A 29 -0.71 6.26 -12.75
CA SER A 29 0.55 6.03 -13.44
C SER A 29 0.44 4.94 -14.53
N PRO A 30 1.38 4.91 -15.49
CA PRO A 30 1.55 3.75 -16.38
C PRO A 30 2.07 2.52 -15.60
N VAL A 31 2.03 1.35 -16.23
CA VAL A 31 2.61 0.12 -15.67
C VAL A 31 4.11 0.29 -15.46
N ASP A 32 4.58 -0.04 -14.26
CA ASP A 32 6.01 -0.08 -13.91
C ASP A 32 6.29 -1.27 -12.98
N ALA A 33 7.15 -2.19 -13.40
CA ALA A 33 7.47 -3.39 -12.63
C ALA A 33 8.69 -3.23 -11.70
N LYS A 34 9.29 -2.04 -11.60
CA LYS A 34 10.54 -1.76 -10.86
C LYS A 34 10.37 -1.80 -9.34
N TYR A 35 9.19 -1.45 -8.85
CA TYR A 35 8.86 -1.40 -7.42
C TYR A 35 7.49 -2.03 -7.19
N ASN A 36 7.16 -2.33 -5.92
CA ASN A 36 5.90 -2.93 -5.51
C ASN A 36 5.12 -2.02 -4.54
N CYS A 37 3.97 -2.49 -4.04
CA CYS A 37 3.15 -1.74 -3.10
C CYS A 37 3.86 -1.38 -1.79
N ILE A 38 4.74 -2.27 -1.30
CA ILE A 38 5.49 -2.05 -0.06
C ILE A 38 6.51 -0.92 -0.26
N ALA A 39 7.26 -0.96 -1.37
CA ALA A 39 8.20 0.08 -1.74
C ALA A 39 7.47 1.42 -1.96
N TRP A 40 6.35 1.42 -2.68
CA TRP A 40 5.56 2.63 -2.92
C TRP A 40 5.02 3.25 -1.64
N ALA A 41 4.47 2.45 -0.73
CA ALA A 41 4.01 2.92 0.58
C ALA A 41 5.17 3.46 1.43
N ALA A 42 6.39 2.92 1.28
CA ALA A 42 7.60 3.41 1.93
C ALA A 42 8.19 4.68 1.28
N GLY A 43 7.57 5.16 0.19
CA GLY A 43 8.03 6.30 -0.60
C GLY A 43 9.29 6.01 -1.42
N ASP A 44 9.44 4.77 -1.90
CA ASP A 44 10.56 4.30 -2.72
C ASP A 44 10.04 3.71 -4.03
N ASP A 45 10.22 4.43 -5.13
CA ASP A 45 9.89 4.01 -6.50
C ASP A 45 11.13 3.51 -7.28
N SER A 46 12.24 3.28 -6.56
CA SER A 46 13.53 2.97 -7.16
C SER A 46 13.87 1.47 -7.15
N ARG A 47 13.15 0.65 -6.38
CA ARG A 47 13.43 -0.78 -6.20
C ARG A 47 12.27 -1.54 -5.58
N TRP A 48 12.30 -2.86 -5.74
CA TRP A 48 11.33 -3.79 -5.16
C TRP A 48 11.65 -4.09 -3.69
N TRP A 49 10.65 -3.97 -2.81
CA TRP A 49 10.79 -4.27 -1.38
C TRP A 49 10.14 -5.60 -1.04
N GLU A 50 10.93 -6.61 -0.70
CA GLU A 50 10.41 -7.92 -0.32
C GLU A 50 11.36 -8.65 0.64
N PRO A 51 10.85 -9.28 1.71
CA PRO A 51 11.65 -10.07 2.64
C PRO A 51 12.01 -11.44 2.04
N ASP A 52 12.34 -11.49 0.75
CA ASP A 52 12.59 -12.74 0.06
C ASP A 52 13.77 -13.48 0.73
N PRO A 53 13.69 -14.81 0.94
CA PRO A 53 14.74 -15.56 1.63
C PRO A 53 16.08 -15.57 0.91
N MET A 54 16.09 -15.30 -0.40
CA MET A 54 17.28 -15.30 -1.24
C MET A 54 18.06 -13.98 -1.20
N GLY A 55 17.49 -12.92 -0.62
CA GLY A 55 18.10 -11.59 -0.56
C GLY A 55 18.17 -10.88 -1.91
N ILE A 56 17.31 -11.23 -2.87
CA ILE A 56 17.28 -10.66 -4.22
C ILE A 56 16.69 -9.25 -4.18
N CYS A 57 15.61 -9.06 -3.44
CA CYS A 57 14.93 -7.79 -3.30
C CYS A 57 15.48 -7.01 -2.11
N TYR A 58 15.24 -5.70 -2.16
CA TYR A 58 15.60 -4.86 -1.03
C TYR A 58 14.71 -5.19 0.17
N TRP A 59 15.33 -5.28 1.35
CA TRP A 59 14.64 -5.31 2.62
C TRP A 59 15.52 -4.60 3.65
N PRO A 60 14.97 -3.72 4.50
CA PRO A 60 15.76 -3.03 5.51
C PRO A 60 16.51 -4.01 6.43
N PRO A 61 17.81 -3.83 6.70
CA PRO A 61 18.56 -4.71 7.59
C PRO A 61 18.05 -4.73 9.03
N SER A 62 17.34 -3.69 9.45
CA SER A 62 16.70 -3.59 10.77
C SER A 62 15.44 -4.45 10.92
N ALA A 63 14.92 -5.01 9.82
CA ALA A 63 13.72 -5.81 9.80
C ALA A 63 14.04 -7.28 9.51
N ALA A 64 13.39 -8.20 10.22
CA ALA A 64 13.50 -9.61 9.90
C ALA A 64 13.03 -9.89 8.46
N ARG A 65 13.75 -10.73 7.70
CA ARG A 65 13.33 -11.20 6.38
C ARG A 65 12.31 -12.33 6.51
N GLN A 66 11.10 -11.98 6.92
CA GLN A 66 9.99 -12.91 7.12
C GLN A 66 8.67 -12.28 6.64
N TYR A 67 7.76 -13.12 6.15
CA TYR A 67 6.41 -12.70 5.75
C TYR A 67 5.47 -12.62 6.96
N THR A 68 5.80 -11.75 7.91
CA THR A 68 5.00 -11.51 9.12
C THR A 68 4.67 -10.03 9.27
N LEU A 69 3.55 -9.72 9.94
CA LEU A 69 3.16 -8.34 10.22
C LEU A 69 4.26 -7.56 10.97
N ASP A 70 4.93 -8.19 11.92
CA ASP A 70 5.98 -7.53 12.71
C ASP A 70 7.21 -7.20 11.85
N ALA A 71 7.61 -8.10 10.94
CA ALA A 71 8.70 -7.82 10.00
C ALA A 71 8.39 -6.66 9.05
N TYR A 72 7.16 -6.61 8.52
CA TYR A 72 6.73 -5.51 7.65
C TYR A 72 6.64 -4.19 8.43
N GLN A 73 6.14 -4.22 9.66
CA GLN A 73 6.15 -3.05 10.53
C GLN A 73 7.59 -2.54 10.76
N GLN A 74 8.53 -3.41 11.12
CA GLN A 74 9.94 -3.04 11.29
C GLN A 74 10.55 -2.45 10.01
N ALA A 75 10.13 -2.93 8.84
CA ALA A 75 10.57 -2.37 7.56
C ALA A 75 10.10 -0.92 7.39
N PHE A 76 8.84 -0.60 7.75
CA PHE A 76 8.36 0.78 7.76
C PHE A 76 8.98 1.61 8.89
N GLU A 77 9.29 1.03 10.05
CA GLU A 77 10.02 1.70 11.14
C GLU A 77 11.39 2.21 10.67
N SER A 78 12.06 1.50 9.75
CA SER A 78 13.30 1.99 9.12
C SER A 78 13.13 3.30 8.31
N ARG A 79 11.89 3.68 8.02
CA ARG A 79 11.49 4.92 7.33
C ARG A 79 10.88 5.96 8.29
N GLY A 80 11.00 5.73 9.60
CA GLY A 80 10.52 6.61 10.66
C GLY A 80 9.07 6.38 11.06
N TYR A 81 8.39 5.37 10.50
CA TYR A 81 7.04 5.02 10.93
C TYR A 81 7.05 4.34 12.30
N ARG A 82 5.91 4.42 12.99
CA ARG A 82 5.66 3.75 14.27
C ARG A 82 4.18 3.42 14.40
N LYS A 83 3.82 2.56 15.36
CA LYS A 83 2.41 2.42 15.73
C LYS A 83 1.88 3.76 16.28
N PRO A 84 0.63 4.15 15.94
CA PRO A 84 -0.01 5.26 16.60
C PRO A 84 -0.23 4.95 18.08
N ASP A 85 -0.05 5.96 18.92
CA ASP A 85 -0.51 5.93 20.30
C ASP A 85 -1.97 6.37 20.34
N ASP A 86 -2.71 6.00 21.38
CA ASP A 86 -4.15 6.32 21.51
C ASP A 86 -4.46 7.84 21.46
N GLU A 87 -3.46 8.68 21.71
CA GLU A 87 -3.57 10.16 21.74
C GLU A 87 -3.04 10.84 20.47
N ALA A 88 -2.59 10.10 19.46
CA ALA A 88 -2.00 10.70 18.25
C ALA A 88 -3.07 11.48 17.46
N SER A 89 -2.92 12.81 17.41
CA SER A 89 -3.71 13.67 16.54
C SER A 89 -3.57 13.20 15.09
N GLU A 90 -4.69 12.99 14.40
CA GLU A 90 -4.68 12.50 13.02
C GLU A 90 -4.15 13.52 12.00
N GLN A 91 -4.04 14.79 12.39
CA GLN A 91 -3.58 15.89 11.53
C GLN A 91 -2.06 16.05 11.58
N GLY A 92 -1.44 16.23 10.40
CA GLY A 92 0.00 16.48 10.28
C GLY A 92 0.90 15.24 10.32
N LEU A 93 0.31 14.04 10.17
CA LEU A 93 1.02 12.77 10.16
C LEU A 93 0.92 12.08 8.80
N ASP A 94 2.04 11.55 8.32
CA ASP A 94 2.03 10.60 7.21
C ASP A 94 1.55 9.24 7.73
N LYS A 95 0.62 8.60 7.01
CA LYS A 95 0.09 7.29 7.40
C LYS A 95 0.37 6.21 6.35
N VAL A 96 0.64 5.00 6.83
CA VAL A 96 0.71 3.77 6.03
C VAL A 96 -0.25 2.72 6.60
N ALA A 97 -0.95 2.03 5.73
CA ALA A 97 -1.77 0.87 6.09
C ALA A 97 -1.17 -0.40 5.49
N ILE A 98 -1.06 -1.45 6.30
CA ILE A 98 -0.63 -2.80 5.88
C ILE A 98 -1.87 -3.69 5.89
N TYR A 99 -2.13 -4.37 4.78
CA TYR A 99 -3.21 -5.33 4.64
C TYR A 99 -2.67 -6.73 4.78
N ALA A 100 -3.44 -7.61 5.41
CA ALA A 100 -3.06 -9.00 5.59
C ALA A 100 -4.26 -9.93 5.46
N LYS A 101 -3.95 -11.16 5.04
CA LYS A 101 -4.84 -12.32 5.19
C LYS A 101 -4.41 -13.10 6.42
N GLY A 102 -5.23 -13.04 7.47
CA GLY A 102 -4.81 -13.53 8.78
C GLY A 102 -3.58 -12.76 9.27
N THR A 103 -2.44 -13.44 9.40
CA THR A 103 -1.17 -12.84 9.84
C THR A 103 -0.19 -12.56 8.70
N GLU A 104 -0.54 -12.92 7.46
CA GLU A 104 0.36 -12.81 6.31
C GLU A 104 0.13 -11.48 5.57
N PRO A 105 1.12 -10.57 5.52
CA PRO A 105 1.01 -9.30 4.80
C PRO A 105 0.87 -9.52 3.29
N LYS A 106 -0.06 -8.80 2.64
CA LYS A 106 -0.33 -8.91 1.21
C LYS A 106 -0.23 -7.60 0.45
N HIS A 107 -0.45 -6.47 1.12
CA HIS A 107 -0.50 -5.16 0.48
C HIS A 107 -0.12 -4.05 1.45
N ALA A 108 0.25 -2.89 0.90
CA ALA A 108 0.37 -1.67 1.66
C ALA A 108 -0.02 -0.45 0.82
N CYS A 109 -0.56 0.57 1.48
CA CYS A 109 -0.86 1.87 0.89
C CYS A 109 -0.41 2.99 1.83
N ARG A 110 -0.19 4.20 1.30
CA ARG A 110 0.07 5.40 2.10
C ARG A 110 -0.99 6.45 1.85
N GLN A 111 -1.30 7.25 2.87
CA GLN A 111 -2.32 8.28 2.79
C GLN A 111 -1.82 9.46 1.95
N ILE A 112 -2.68 10.03 1.11
CA ILE A 112 -2.41 11.25 0.34
C ILE A 112 -3.28 12.44 0.79
N ASP A 113 -4.48 12.17 1.30
CA ASP A 113 -5.35 13.15 1.95
C ASP A 113 -6.29 12.45 2.96
N THR A 114 -7.20 13.22 3.58
CA THR A 114 -8.10 12.73 4.64
C THR A 114 -8.87 11.45 4.28
N SER A 115 -9.26 11.28 3.02
CA SER A 115 -10.07 10.14 2.56
C SER A 115 -9.33 9.21 1.60
N MET A 116 -8.27 9.69 0.96
CA MET A 116 -7.60 8.98 -0.13
C MET A 116 -6.23 8.43 0.25
N TRP A 117 -5.98 7.25 -0.29
CA TRP A 117 -4.75 6.49 -0.15
C TRP A 117 -4.20 6.17 -1.53
N THR A 118 -2.89 5.96 -1.62
CA THR A 118 -2.22 5.53 -2.85
C THR A 118 -1.48 4.21 -2.64
N SER A 119 -1.58 3.33 -3.61
CA SER A 119 -0.85 2.06 -3.63
C SER A 119 -0.53 1.61 -5.05
N LYS A 120 0.37 0.64 -5.14
CA LYS A 120 0.66 -0.05 -6.39
C LYS A 120 -0.09 -1.37 -6.49
N LEU A 121 -0.67 -1.69 -7.64
CA LEU A 121 -1.30 -2.98 -7.88
C LEU A 121 -0.28 -4.00 -8.39
N GLY A 122 0.42 -4.66 -7.48
CA GLY A 122 1.43 -5.67 -7.81
C GLY A 122 2.56 -5.11 -8.68
N ARG A 123 2.74 -5.66 -9.88
CA ARG A 123 3.74 -5.20 -10.88
C ARG A 123 3.15 -4.19 -11.88
N GLY A 124 1.93 -3.74 -11.65
CA GLY A 124 1.15 -2.94 -12.57
C GLY A 124 1.30 -1.44 -12.35
N VAL A 125 0.14 -0.78 -12.33
CA VAL A 125 -0.04 0.67 -12.15
C VAL A 125 -0.09 1.05 -10.67
N ASP A 126 0.09 2.33 -10.39
CA ASP A 126 -0.30 2.93 -9.13
C ASP A 126 -1.68 3.53 -9.26
N MET A 127 -2.39 3.59 -8.13
CA MET A 127 -3.74 4.12 -8.07
C MET A 127 -3.96 4.89 -6.79
N ARG A 128 -4.93 5.80 -6.84
CA ARG A 128 -5.58 6.36 -5.65
C ARG A 128 -6.88 5.60 -5.39
N HIS A 129 -7.18 5.33 -4.12
CA HIS A 129 -8.38 4.65 -3.68
C HIS A 129 -8.73 5.01 -2.22
N GLU A 130 -9.98 4.79 -1.82
CA GLU A 130 -10.35 4.82 -0.40
C GLU A 130 -9.70 3.65 0.37
N LEU A 131 -9.48 3.81 1.68
CA LEU A 131 -8.73 2.84 2.49
C LEU A 131 -9.25 1.40 2.38
N HIS A 132 -10.57 1.20 2.37
CA HIS A 132 -11.13 -0.16 2.35
C HIS A 132 -11.47 -0.66 0.94
N ALA A 133 -11.24 0.13 -0.10
CA ALA A 133 -11.67 -0.21 -1.46
C ALA A 133 -10.95 -1.44 -2.05
N LEU A 134 -9.71 -1.69 -1.62
CA LEU A 134 -8.90 -2.85 -2.04
C LEU A 134 -8.93 -4.01 -1.02
N ALA A 135 -9.72 -3.90 0.04
CA ALA A 135 -9.88 -5.00 0.99
C ALA A 135 -10.73 -6.13 0.37
N GLY A 136 -10.43 -7.37 0.74
CA GLY A 136 -11.17 -8.54 0.27
C GLY A 136 -10.28 -9.75 0.02
N ASP A 137 -10.72 -10.63 -0.87
CA ASP A 137 -10.12 -11.95 -1.07
C ASP A 137 -8.72 -11.94 -1.68
N ILE A 138 -8.20 -10.81 -2.17
CA ILE A 138 -6.85 -10.72 -2.74
C ILE A 138 -5.85 -10.18 -1.70
N TYR A 139 -6.15 -9.03 -1.09
CA TYR A 139 -5.25 -8.37 -0.14
C TYR A 139 -5.60 -8.53 1.33
N GLY A 140 -6.75 -9.13 1.64
CA GLY A 140 -7.25 -9.26 3.01
C GLY A 140 -7.81 -7.94 3.53
N THR A 141 -7.63 -7.66 4.81
CA THR A 141 -8.14 -6.44 5.47
C THR A 141 -6.99 -5.63 6.05
N VAL A 142 -7.24 -4.35 6.38
CA VAL A 142 -6.25 -3.51 7.05
C VAL A 142 -5.92 -4.11 8.42
N ALA A 143 -4.68 -4.54 8.59
CA ALA A 143 -4.19 -5.22 9.79
C ALA A 143 -3.34 -4.33 10.68
N ARG A 144 -2.66 -3.32 10.11
CA ARG A 144 -1.87 -2.33 10.85
C ARG A 144 -2.00 -0.96 10.19
N LEU A 145 -2.11 0.07 11.03
CA LEU A 145 -1.87 1.46 10.67
C LEU A 145 -0.59 1.91 11.35
N LEU A 146 0.23 2.64 10.61
CA LEU A 146 1.49 3.21 11.08
C LEU A 146 1.52 4.70 10.73
N ILE A 147 2.17 5.49 11.58
CA ILE A 147 2.27 6.93 11.47
C ILE A 147 3.72 7.39 11.54
N ARG A 148 4.03 8.55 10.95
CA ARG A 148 5.23 9.34 11.26
C ARG A 148 4.92 10.83 11.13
N GLU A 149 5.79 11.65 11.70
CA GLU A 149 5.75 13.09 11.47
C GLU A 149 5.90 13.39 9.97
N SER A 150 5.05 14.26 9.42
CA SER A 150 5.20 14.74 8.05
C SER A 150 6.49 15.56 7.91
N SER A 151 7.16 15.41 6.78
CA SER A 151 8.42 16.14 6.46
C SER A 151 8.17 17.53 5.91
#